data_AF-A0A556QRU2-F1
#
_entry.id   AF-A0A556QRU2-F1
#
_cell.length_a   1.000
_cell.length_b   1.000
_cell.length_c   1.000
_cell.angle_alpha   90.00
_cell.angle_beta   90.00
_cell.angle_gamma   90.00
#
_symmetry.space_group_name_H-M   'P 1'
#
loop_
_entity.id
_entity.type
_entity.pdbx_description
1 polymer ?
#
loop_
_entity_poly.entity_id
_entity_poly.type
_entity_poly.pdbx_seq_one_letter_code
_entity_poly.pdbx_strand_id
1 'polypeptide(L)' 'MKTLRLSLALIVASFAFANLVRSEETKPAGKPAKCCEKAAAEGKSCTHGCCAANAKDDKNCEKCGGKNEAKAEKAM' A
#
# COMPACT_ATOMS: atom_id res chain seq x y z
N MET A 1 -8.61 26.86 33.86
CA MET A 1 -8.52 27.22 32.42
C MET A 1 -7.12 27.10 31.80
N LYS A 2 -6.04 26.97 32.59
CA LYS A 2 -4.66 26.76 32.06
C LYS A 2 -4.38 25.27 31.75
N THR A 3 -4.97 24.37 32.53
CA THR A 3 -4.88 22.91 32.38
C THR A 3 -5.73 22.37 31.22
N LEU A 4 -6.90 22.97 30.98
CA LEU A 4 -7.80 22.58 29.88
C LEU A 4 -7.20 22.87 28.48
N ARG A 5 -6.36 23.90 28.36
CA ARG A 5 -5.60 24.20 27.13
C ARG A 5 -4.40 23.26 26.93
N LEU A 6 -3.84 22.74 28.01
CA LEU A 6 -2.73 21.77 27.97
C LEU A 6 -3.23 20.37 27.57
N SER A 7 -4.44 19.99 27.99
CA SER A 7 -5.09 18.72 27.60
C SER A 7 -5.49 18.71 26.12
N LEU A 8 -5.93 19.86 25.57
CA LEU A 8 -6.36 19.96 24.18
C LEU A 8 -5.18 19.86 23.19
N ALA A 9 -3.99 20.35 23.57
CA ALA A 9 -2.79 20.27 22.74
C ALA A 9 -2.23 18.83 22.62
N LEU A 10 -2.36 18.02 23.66
CA LEU A 10 -1.89 16.63 23.69
C LEU A 10 -2.72 15.71 22.79
N ILE A 11 -4.03 15.97 22.66
CA ILE A 11 -4.94 15.18 21.82
C ILE A 11 -4.70 15.44 20.32
N VAL A 12 -4.35 16.67 19.93
CA VAL A 12 -4.05 17.02 18.54
C VAL A 12 -2.74 16.37 18.05
N ALA A 13 -1.75 16.20 18.93
CA ALA A 13 -0.48 15.55 18.59
C ALA A 13 -0.65 14.04 18.30
N SER A 14 -1.64 13.37 18.88
CA SER A 14 -1.89 11.93 18.67
C SER A 14 -2.54 11.60 17.32
N PHE A 15 -3.36 12.51 16.77
CA PHE A 15 -4.03 12.29 15.48
C PHE A 15 -3.11 12.45 14.27
N ALA A 16 -1.97 13.13 14.42
CA ALA A 16 -0.98 13.28 13.35
C ALA A 16 -0.19 11.97 13.08
N PHE A 17 -0.04 11.09 14.08
CA PHE A 17 0.69 9.83 13.92
C PHE A 17 -0.07 8.76 13.12
N ALA A 18 -1.40 8.77 13.12
CA ALA A 18 -2.21 7.77 12.42
C ALA A 18 -2.18 7.92 10.89
N ASN A 19 -1.94 9.13 10.37
CA ASN A 19 -1.86 9.37 8.92
C ASN A 19 -0.45 9.18 8.35
N LEU A 20 0.59 9.22 9.19
CA LEU A 20 1.99 8.97 8.80
C LEU A 20 2.34 7.48 8.66
N VAL A 21 1.49 6.57 9.16
CA VAL A 21 1.60 5.11 8.94
C VAL A 21 0.70 4.68 7.77
N ARG A 22 0.46 5.55 6.78
CA ARG A 22 0.08 5.05 5.46
C ARG A 22 1.35 4.45 4.87
N SER A 23 1.55 3.15 5.11
CA SER A 23 2.59 2.34 4.49
C SER A 23 2.75 2.78 3.05
N GLU A 24 3.96 3.12 2.67
CA GLU A 24 4.34 3.24 1.27
C GLU A 24 4.06 1.87 0.66
N GLU A 25 2.85 1.69 0.11
CA GLU A 25 2.48 0.49 -0.63
C GLU A 25 3.40 0.48 -1.84
N THR A 26 4.55 -0.17 -1.68
CA THR A 26 5.50 -0.42 -2.75
C THR A 26 4.81 -1.33 -3.75
N LYS A 27 4.08 -0.72 -4.66
CA LYS A 27 3.42 -1.42 -5.75
C LYS A 27 4.53 -2.14 -6.54
N PRO A 28 4.35 -3.43 -6.86
CA PRO A 28 5.36 -4.17 -7.61
C PRO A 28 5.65 -3.48 -8.94
N ALA A 29 6.94 -3.33 -9.25
CA ALA A 29 7.41 -2.72 -10.49
C ALA A 29 6.85 -3.45 -11.72
N GLY A 30 6.62 -2.71 -12.80
CA GLY A 30 5.95 -3.20 -14.01
C GLY A 30 4.44 -2.94 -14.06
N LYS A 31 3.74 -3.75 -14.85
CA LYS A 31 2.32 -3.54 -15.17
C LYS A 31 1.42 -4.45 -14.34
N PRO A 32 0.46 -3.91 -13.57
CA PRO A 32 -0.53 -4.73 -12.89
C PRO A 32 -1.43 -5.48 -13.87
N ALA A 33 -1.97 -6.60 -13.42
CA ALA A 33 -3.05 -7.30 -14.12
C ALA A 33 -4.32 -6.44 -14.20
N LYS A 34 -5.15 -6.65 -15.22
CA LYS A 34 -6.40 -5.89 -15.44
C LYS A 34 -7.38 -5.96 -14.25
N CYS A 35 -7.46 -7.12 -13.60
CA CYS A 35 -8.28 -7.29 -12.40
C CYS A 35 -7.77 -6.48 -11.21
N CYS A 36 -6.46 -6.28 -11.11
CA CYS A 36 -5.84 -5.44 -10.09
C CYS A 36 -6.03 -3.95 -10.41
N GLU A 37 -5.93 -3.55 -11.67
CA GLU A 37 -6.24 -2.18 -12.11
C GLU A 37 -7.68 -1.78 -11.77
N LYS A 38 -8.64 -2.68 -12.05
CA LYS A 38 -10.05 -2.45 -11.74
C LYS A 38 -10.29 -2.30 -10.23
N ALA A 39 -9.74 -3.21 -9.42
CA ALA A 39 -9.87 -3.14 -7.97
C ALA A 39 -9.25 -1.83 -7.42
N ALA A 40 -8.06 -1.46 -7.92
CA ALA A 40 -7.41 -0.22 -7.51
C ALA A 40 -8.21 1.03 -7.87
N ALA A 41 -8.88 1.04 -9.05
CA ALA A 41 -9.79 2.13 -9.43
C ALA A 41 -11.00 2.23 -8.49
N GLU A 42 -11.41 1.12 -7.86
CA GLU A 42 -12.45 1.06 -6.83
C GLU A 42 -11.91 1.35 -5.41
N GLY A 43 -10.62 1.68 -5.27
CA GLY A 43 -9.96 1.88 -3.98
C GLY A 43 -9.80 0.60 -3.16
N LYS A 44 -9.75 -0.56 -3.82
CA LYS A 44 -9.67 -1.90 -3.21
C LYS A 44 -8.46 -2.68 -3.74
N SER A 45 -8.06 -3.72 -3.02
CA SER A 45 -7.08 -4.70 -3.51
C SER A 45 -7.77 -5.82 -4.28
N CYS A 46 -7.07 -6.43 -5.24
CA CYS A 46 -7.59 -7.60 -5.94
C CYS A 46 -7.76 -8.78 -4.97
N THR A 47 -8.93 -9.41 -4.96
CA THR A 47 -9.27 -10.49 -4.01
C THR A 47 -8.87 -11.89 -4.48
N HIS A 48 -8.28 -12.01 -5.68
CA HIS A 48 -7.85 -13.31 -6.18
C HIS A 48 -6.66 -13.85 -5.38
N GLY A 49 -6.75 -15.12 -4.96
CA GLY A 49 -5.69 -15.79 -4.21
C GLY A 49 -4.33 -15.81 -4.94
N CYS A 50 -4.32 -15.91 -6.28
CA CYS A 50 -3.09 -15.81 -7.06
C CYS A 50 -2.44 -14.42 -6.99
N CYS A 51 -3.23 -13.35 -6.96
CA CYS A 51 -2.70 -11.99 -6.88
C CYS A 51 -2.18 -11.68 -5.48
N ALA A 52 -2.88 -12.12 -4.43
CA ALA A 52 -2.44 -12.00 -3.05
C ALA A 52 -1.14 -12.76 -2.78
N ALA A 53 -0.96 -13.95 -3.38
CA ALA A 53 0.29 -14.70 -3.29
C ALA A 53 1.46 -13.95 -3.95
N ASN A 54 1.30 -13.50 -5.19
CA ASN A 54 2.36 -12.76 -5.90
C ASN A 54 2.69 -11.42 -5.23
N ALA A 55 1.71 -10.75 -4.62
CA ALA A 55 1.93 -9.51 -3.89
C ALA A 55 2.88 -9.69 -2.69
N LYS A 56 2.89 -10.87 -2.04
CA LYS A 56 3.85 -11.18 -0.97
C LYS A 56 5.29 -11.27 -1.46
N ASP A 57 5.47 -11.60 -2.74
CA ASP A 57 6.78 -11.70 -3.39
C ASP A 57 7.16 -10.40 -4.14
N ASP A 58 6.44 -9.30 -3.90
CA ASP A 58 6.53 -8.05 -4.67
C ASP A 58 6.42 -8.26 -6.19
N LYS A 59 5.51 -9.14 -6.62
CA LYS A 59 5.28 -9.46 -8.03
C LYS A 59 3.85 -9.15 -8.47
N ASN A 60 3.75 -8.75 -9.73
CA ASN A 60 2.51 -8.74 -10.50
C ASN A 60 2.14 -10.17 -10.92
N CYS A 61 0.85 -10.48 -10.87
CA CYS A 61 0.35 -11.79 -11.32
C CYS A 61 0.40 -11.91 -12.85
N GLU A 62 1.38 -12.64 -13.37
CA GLU A 62 1.57 -12.84 -14.81
C GLU A 62 0.45 -13.68 -15.43
N LYS A 63 -0.13 -14.61 -14.65
CA LYS A 63 -1.28 -15.42 -15.08
C LYS A 63 -2.52 -14.59 -15.38
N CYS A 64 -2.64 -13.41 -14.77
CA CYS A 64 -3.74 -12.48 -14.99
C CYS A 64 -3.37 -11.34 -15.97
N GLY A 65 -2.27 -11.48 -16.71
CA GLY A 65 -1.79 -10.48 -17.66
C GLY A 65 -0.96 -9.35 -17.05
N GLY A 66 -0.56 -9.48 -15.78
CA GLY A 66 0.45 -8.60 -15.18
C GLY A 66 1.83 -8.83 -15.82
N LYS A 67 2.72 -7.84 -15.71
CA LYS A 67 4.11 -7.94 -16.15
C LYS A 67 5.01 -7.48 -15.02
N ASN A 68 5.96 -8.33 -14.67
CA ASN A 68 7.03 -7.95 -13.75
C ASN A 68 8.14 -7.27 -14.54
N GLU A 69 8.63 -6.15 -14.03
CA GLU A 69 9.94 -5.66 -14.46
C GLU A 69 11.01 -6.47 -13.73
N ALA A 70 12.12 -6.76 -14.41
CA ALA A 70 13.29 -7.30 -13.75
C ALA A 70 13.66 -6.27 -12.67
N LYS A 71 13.57 -6.66 -11.38
CA LYS A 71 14.11 -5.80 -10.32
C LYS A 71 15.57 -5.56 -10.71
N ALA A 72 15.96 -4.31 -10.93
CA ALA A 72 17.33 -3.92 -10.64
C ALA A 72 17.49 -4.32 -9.18
N GLU A 73 18.18 -5.44 -8.97
CA GLU A 73 18.57 -5.95 -7.67
C GLU A 73 19.02 -4.73 -6.88
N LYS A 74 18.19 -4.26 -5.95
CA LYS A 74 18.67 -3.33 -4.94
C LYS A 74 19.68 -4.17 -4.19
N ALA A 75 20.93 -4.02 -4.62
CA ALA A 75 22.11 -4.57 -3.99
C ALA A 75 21.94 -4.41 -2.49
N MET A 76 21.77 -5.54 -1.83
CA MET A 76 22.03 -5.68 -0.42
C MET A 76 23.54 -5.62 -0.20
#